data_AF-A0A8J4XNG9-F1
#
_entry.id   AF-A0A8J4XNG9-F1
#
_cell.length_a   1.000
_cell.length_b   1.000
_cell.length_c   1.000
_cell.angle_alpha   90.00
_cell.angle_beta   90.00
_cell.angle_gamma   90.00
#
_symmetry.space_group_name_H-M   'P 1'
#
loop_
_entity.id
_entity.type
_entity.pdbx_description
1 polymer ?
#
loop_
_entity_poly.entity_id
_entity_poly.type
_entity_poly.pdbx_seq_one_letter_code
_entity_poly.pdbx_strand_id
1 'polypeptide(L)'
;MRAYGMSEERLRLQLTQWLELSLTEKVPPSLLLLSRTLYLPETVRASDTLGATISSLPEEVATRTKAAIGKREGKIDNLTRLEVIQSEERKIAEDKKELKMLQEENKQKLAKKKATEDALKAAEETSAEIIPPEVDMSQLPLSTNKILSEGVKVTMATVSASGEVKQEASAEELIDKAPILIDKAEVLSEGMPKPSPEPAVSTEQALLTSEDLRDVEEAIENLGVEKRKLIIEEQELAELKGEMADYQEDIEDFRKVRNGAIIVHLRALVES
;
A
#
# COMPACT_ATOMS: atom_id res chain seq x y z
N MET A 1 -22.29 -1.40 -8.25
CA MET A 1 -23.43 -0.47 -8.10
C MET A 1 -24.17 -0.82 -6.82
N ARG A 2 -24.51 0.16 -5.97
CA ARG A 2 -25.30 -0.11 -4.76
C ARG A 2 -26.78 -0.15 -5.15
N ALA A 3 -27.32 -1.34 -5.37
CA ALA A 3 -28.72 -1.54 -5.73
C ALA A 3 -29.66 -1.56 -4.50
N TYR A 4 -29.09 -1.84 -3.32
CA TYR A 4 -29.86 -1.95 -2.09
C TYR A 4 -30.34 -0.57 -1.61
N GLY A 5 -31.66 -0.43 -1.42
CA GLY A 5 -32.29 0.80 -0.91
C GLY A 5 -32.60 1.88 -1.95
N MET A 6 -32.54 1.59 -3.26
CA MET A 6 -32.99 2.52 -4.31
C MET A 6 -34.32 2.07 -4.94
N SER A 7 -35.13 3.04 -5.39
CA SER A 7 -36.32 2.75 -6.19
C SER A 7 -35.94 2.19 -7.56
N GLU A 8 -36.84 1.40 -8.15
CA GLU A 8 -36.62 0.76 -9.46
C GLU A 8 -36.37 1.78 -10.57
N GLU A 9 -37.08 2.90 -10.55
CA GLU A 9 -36.91 4.02 -11.49
C GLU A 9 -35.51 4.63 -11.41
N ARG A 10 -35.01 4.83 -10.18
CA ARG A 10 -33.66 5.37 -9.96
C ARG A 10 -32.58 4.37 -10.38
N LEU A 11 -32.81 3.07 -10.15
CA LEU A 11 -31.92 2.01 -10.60
C LEU A 11 -31.83 1.96 -12.13
N ARG A 12 -32.98 2.05 -12.81
CA ARG A 12 -33.03 2.13 -14.28
C ARG A 12 -32.28 3.35 -14.81
N LEU A 13 -32.50 4.52 -14.22
CA LEU A 13 -31.83 5.76 -14.63
C LEU A 13 -30.30 5.69 -14.44
N GLN A 14 -29.85 5.07 -13.34
CA GLN A 14 -28.42 4.87 -13.09
C GLN A 14 -27.81 3.85 -14.06
N LEU A 15 -28.54 2.80 -14.44
CA LEU A 15 -28.11 1.82 -15.44
C LEU A 15 -28.04 2.44 -16.85
N THR A 16 -29.02 3.25 -17.23
CA THR A 16 -28.99 3.95 -18.52
C THR A 16 -27.84 4.94 -18.59
N GLN A 17 -27.60 5.72 -17.53
CA GLN A 17 -26.45 6.62 -17.45
C GLN A 17 -25.11 5.86 -17.52
N TRP A 18 -25.02 4.69 -16.87
CA TRP A 18 -23.82 3.87 -16.93
C TRP A 18 -23.57 3.30 -18.33
N LEU A 19 -24.63 2.86 -19.02
CA LEU A 19 -24.56 2.43 -20.41
C LEU A 19 -24.19 3.58 -21.34
N GLU A 20 -24.73 4.78 -21.11
CA GLU A 20 -24.41 5.97 -21.89
C GLU A 20 -22.93 6.36 -21.77
N LEU A 21 -22.39 6.43 -20.56
CA LEU A 21 -20.98 6.78 -20.32
C LEU A 21 -20.00 5.72 -20.83
N SER A 22 -20.36 4.43 -20.70
CA SER A 22 -19.50 3.34 -21.17
C SER A 22 -19.53 3.16 -22.68
N LEU A 23 -20.70 3.31 -23.32
CA LEU A 23 -20.88 3.04 -24.75
C LEU A 23 -20.66 4.28 -25.62
N THR A 24 -21.12 5.45 -25.17
CA THR A 24 -21.07 6.69 -25.96
C THR A 24 -19.77 7.45 -25.72
N GLU A 25 -19.40 7.65 -24.45
CA GLU A 25 -18.21 8.43 -24.07
C GLU A 25 -16.92 7.60 -23.94
N LYS A 26 -17.02 6.26 -24.10
CA LYS A 26 -15.88 5.32 -24.00
C LYS A 26 -15.06 5.46 -22.72
N VAL A 27 -15.70 5.84 -21.61
CA VAL A 27 -15.01 5.95 -20.33
C VAL A 27 -14.61 4.55 -19.84
N PRO A 28 -13.34 4.33 -19.42
CA PRO A 28 -12.90 3.03 -18.94
C PRO A 28 -13.77 2.51 -17.78
N PRO A 29 -14.18 1.22 -17.80
CA PRO A 29 -15.08 0.67 -16.80
C PRO A 29 -14.46 0.69 -15.39
N SER A 30 -13.12 0.64 -15.27
CA SER A 30 -12.40 0.80 -14.01
C SER A 30 -12.59 2.19 -13.39
N LEU A 31 -12.54 3.25 -14.20
CA LEU A 31 -12.73 4.63 -13.76
C LEU A 31 -14.20 4.91 -13.43
N LEU A 32 -15.13 4.36 -14.20
CA LEU A 32 -16.57 4.40 -13.88
C LEU A 32 -16.90 3.65 -12.58
N LEU A 33 -16.20 2.55 -12.30
CA LEU A 33 -16.35 1.82 -11.04
C LEU A 33 -15.83 2.66 -9.87
N LEU A 34 -14.65 3.27 -10.01
CA LEU A 34 -14.01 4.09 -8.98
C LEU A 34 -14.84 5.35 -8.64
N SER A 35 -15.34 6.07 -9.65
CA SER A 35 -16.16 7.26 -9.43
C SER A 35 -17.44 6.92 -8.67
N ARG A 36 -18.03 5.75 -8.93
CA ARG A 36 -19.21 5.28 -8.21
C ARG A 36 -18.90 4.73 -6.83
N THR A 37 -17.73 4.14 -6.59
CA THR A 37 -17.31 3.68 -5.25
C THR A 37 -17.04 4.85 -4.30
N LEU A 38 -16.60 5.99 -4.85
CA LEU A 38 -16.34 7.21 -4.08
C LEU A 38 -17.59 8.09 -3.93
N TYR A 39 -18.70 7.75 -4.59
CA TYR A 39 -19.96 8.47 -4.44
C TYR A 39 -20.70 7.99 -3.18
N LEU A 40 -20.57 8.75 -2.09
CA LEU A 40 -21.32 8.55 -0.85
C LEU A 40 -22.64 9.36 -0.89
N PRO A 41 -23.75 8.84 -0.31
CA PRO A 41 -25.00 9.60 -0.20
C PRO A 41 -24.84 10.77 0.78
N GLU A 42 -25.24 11.97 0.36
CA GLU A 42 -25.24 13.22 1.17
C GLU A 42 -26.19 13.18 2.37
N THR A 43 -26.95 12.10 2.56
CA THR A 43 -27.91 11.94 3.68
C THR A 43 -27.26 11.51 4.99
N VAL A 44 -25.95 11.20 4.99
CA VAL A 44 -25.19 10.86 6.20
C VAL A 44 -24.36 12.08 6.61
N ARG A 45 -24.33 12.41 7.91
CA ARG A 45 -23.52 13.52 8.41
C ARG A 45 -22.06 13.29 8.05
N ALA A 46 -21.38 14.36 7.61
CA ALA A 46 -19.97 14.32 7.25
C ALA A 46 -19.09 13.74 8.38
N SER A 47 -19.45 13.98 9.65
CA SER A 47 -18.79 13.39 10.82
C SER A 47 -18.81 11.86 10.81
N ASP A 48 -19.95 11.26 10.49
CA ASP A 48 -20.17 9.82 10.60
C ASP A 48 -19.50 9.12 9.42
N THR A 49 -19.48 9.76 8.25
CA THR A 49 -18.69 9.29 7.11
C THR A 49 -17.20 9.37 7.39
N LEU A 50 -16.72 10.44 8.02
CA LEU A 50 -15.31 10.60 8.37
C LEU A 50 -14.89 9.61 9.47
N GLY A 51 -15.76 9.34 10.45
CA GLY A 51 -15.52 8.30 11.45
C GLY A 51 -15.45 6.90 10.82
N ALA A 52 -16.35 6.60 9.89
CA ALA A 52 -16.36 5.32 9.17
C ALA A 52 -15.15 5.15 8.25
N THR A 53 -14.67 6.22 7.60
CA THR A 53 -13.44 6.16 6.81
C THR A 53 -12.22 6.03 7.72
N ILE A 54 -12.08 6.84 8.77
CA ILE A 54 -10.96 6.72 9.73
C ILE A 54 -10.90 5.31 10.34
N SER A 55 -12.07 4.71 10.62
CA SER A 55 -12.14 3.33 11.13
C SER A 55 -11.84 2.25 10.08
N SER A 56 -11.95 2.55 8.78
CA SER A 56 -11.59 1.61 7.70
C SER A 56 -10.12 1.71 7.30
N LEU A 57 -9.41 2.75 7.75
CA LEU A 57 -7.96 2.84 7.62
C LEU A 57 -7.27 1.84 8.56
N PRO A 58 -6.05 1.35 8.23
CA PRO A 58 -5.25 0.53 9.12
C PRO A 58 -5.08 1.17 10.50
N GLU A 59 -5.09 0.35 11.55
CA GLU A 59 -5.04 0.79 12.96
C GLU A 59 -3.85 1.71 13.23
N GLU A 60 -2.72 1.50 12.56
CA GLU A 60 -1.53 2.36 12.65
C GLU A 60 -1.76 3.80 12.15
N VAL A 61 -2.56 3.97 11.09
CA VAL A 61 -2.91 5.30 10.59
C VAL A 61 -3.97 5.92 11.50
N ALA A 62 -4.90 5.12 12.01
CA ALA A 62 -5.91 5.56 12.97
C ALA A 62 -5.29 6.05 14.30
N THR A 63 -4.29 5.35 14.84
CA THR A 63 -3.57 5.76 16.05
C THR A 63 -2.74 7.03 15.81
N ARG A 64 -2.11 7.15 14.64
CA ARG A 64 -1.40 8.37 14.23
C ARG A 64 -2.33 9.56 14.08
N THR A 65 -3.49 9.40 13.43
CA THR A 65 -4.49 10.47 13.31
C THR A 65 -5.08 10.85 14.67
N LYS A 66 -5.37 9.87 15.53
CA LYS A 66 -5.84 10.12 16.90
C LYS A 66 -4.81 10.92 17.71
N ALA A 67 -3.53 10.57 17.62
CA ALA A 67 -2.45 11.31 18.27
C ALA A 67 -2.27 12.72 17.68
N ALA A 68 -2.46 12.91 16.38
CA ALA A 68 -2.41 14.23 15.74
C ALA A 68 -3.61 15.11 16.14
N ILE A 69 -4.81 14.54 16.23
CA ILE A 69 -6.02 15.20 16.70
C ILE A 69 -5.86 15.61 18.18
N GLY A 70 -5.39 14.71 19.06
CA GLY A 70 -5.17 15.03 20.47
C GLY A 70 -4.14 16.15 20.69
N LYS A 71 -3.12 16.25 19.83
CA LYS A 71 -2.18 17.40 19.83
C LYS A 71 -2.87 18.71 19.45
N ARG A 72 -3.77 18.69 18.45
CA ARG A 72 -4.54 19.88 18.00
C ARG A 72 -5.60 20.29 19.01
N GLU A 73 -6.23 19.33 19.68
CA GLU A 73 -7.26 19.56 20.71
C GLU A 73 -6.67 19.87 22.10
N GLY A 74 -5.34 19.84 22.26
CA GLY A 74 -4.66 20.06 23.54
C GLY A 74 -4.80 18.91 24.56
N LYS A 75 -5.51 17.83 24.19
CA LYS A 75 -5.66 16.60 24.98
C LYS A 75 -4.59 15.60 24.55
N ILE A 76 -3.41 15.71 25.15
CA ILE A 76 -2.27 14.87 24.79
C ILE A 76 -2.32 13.58 25.62
N ASP A 77 -2.75 12.48 25.00
CA ASP A 77 -2.61 11.14 25.57
C ASP A 77 -1.16 10.66 25.43
N ASN A 78 -0.40 10.65 26.54
CA ASN A 78 0.98 10.19 26.54
C ASN A 78 1.12 8.70 26.17
N LEU A 79 0.14 7.88 26.53
CA LEU A 79 0.10 6.45 26.19
C LEU A 79 0.00 6.24 24.68
N THR A 80 -0.96 6.92 24.03
CA THR A 80 -1.14 6.88 22.58
C THR A 80 0.09 7.41 21.85
N ARG A 81 0.74 8.46 22.38
CA ARG A 81 1.99 8.98 21.83
C ARG A 81 3.12 7.95 21.91
N LEU A 82 3.24 7.23 23.02
CA LEU A 82 4.23 6.18 23.19
C LEU A 82 3.99 5.01 22.24
N GLU A 83 2.74 4.60 22.06
CA GLU A 83 2.39 3.53 21.12
C GLU A 83 2.78 3.88 19.68
N VAL A 84 2.48 5.10 19.24
CA VAL A 84 2.90 5.59 17.91
C VAL A 84 4.42 5.55 17.79
N ILE A 85 5.16 6.06 18.78
CA ILE A 85 6.64 6.03 18.76
C ILE A 85 7.16 4.59 18.71
N GLN A 86 6.63 3.68 19.53
CA GLN A 86 7.06 2.27 19.51
C GLN A 86 6.78 1.59 18.17
N SER A 87 5.64 1.90 17.53
CA SER A 87 5.31 1.38 16.21
C SER A 87 6.26 1.91 15.12
N GLU A 88 6.65 3.19 15.19
CA GLU A 88 7.63 3.81 14.29
C GLU A 88 9.03 3.22 14.51
N GLU A 89 9.46 3.04 15.76
CA GLU A 89 10.75 2.44 16.09
C GLU A 89 10.89 1.00 15.59
N ARG A 90 9.81 0.20 15.69
CA ARG A 90 9.79 -1.18 15.15
C ARG A 90 10.00 -1.20 13.64
N LYS A 91 9.28 -0.34 12.90
CA LYS A 91 9.43 -0.22 11.44
C LYS A 91 10.83 0.22 11.03
N ILE A 92 11.37 1.25 11.70
CA ILE A 92 12.75 1.71 11.47
C ILE A 92 13.75 0.58 11.72
N ALA A 93 13.53 -0.27 12.72
CA ALA A 93 14.41 -1.40 13.01
C ALA A 93 14.32 -2.51 11.95
N GLU A 94 13.13 -2.78 11.42
CA GLU A 94 12.91 -3.73 10.32
C GLU A 94 13.55 -3.23 9.03
N ASP A 95 13.27 -1.99 8.61
CA ASP A 95 13.88 -1.37 7.43
C ASP A 95 15.42 -1.36 7.52
N LYS A 96 15.97 -1.03 8.69
CA LYS A 96 17.43 -1.08 8.92
C LYS A 96 18.01 -2.48 8.79
N LYS A 97 17.26 -3.53 9.16
CA LYS A 97 17.72 -4.91 8.98
C LYS A 97 17.68 -5.29 7.50
N GLU A 98 16.59 -4.98 6.80
CA GLU A 98 16.47 -5.24 5.36
C GLU A 98 17.56 -4.54 4.56
N LEU A 99 17.84 -3.26 4.86
CA LEU A 99 18.91 -2.51 4.22
C LEU A 99 20.29 -3.13 4.49
N LYS A 100 20.56 -3.65 5.70
CA LYS A 100 21.81 -4.36 5.99
C LYS A 100 21.93 -5.65 5.18
N MET A 101 20.86 -6.44 5.11
CA MET A 101 20.83 -7.67 4.32
C MET A 101 21.09 -7.39 2.83
N LEU A 102 20.45 -6.36 2.28
CA LEU A 102 20.66 -5.92 0.89
C LEU A 102 22.09 -5.40 0.66
N GLN A 103 22.66 -4.66 1.61
CA GLN A 103 24.05 -4.21 1.53
C GLN A 103 25.04 -5.38 1.54
N GLU A 104 24.82 -6.38 2.39
CA GLU A 104 25.64 -7.59 2.43
C GLU A 104 25.50 -8.40 1.15
N GLU A 105 24.28 -8.59 0.64
CA GLU A 105 24.02 -9.26 -0.62
C GLU A 105 24.69 -8.54 -1.80
N ASN A 106 24.58 -7.21 -1.85
CA ASN A 106 25.23 -6.39 -2.89
C ASN A 106 26.76 -6.45 -2.77
N LYS A 107 27.33 -6.40 -1.56
CA LYS A 107 28.77 -6.60 -1.34
C LYS A 107 29.22 -7.98 -1.80
N GLN A 108 28.45 -9.04 -1.53
CA GLN A 108 28.75 -10.39 -2.00
C GLN A 108 28.62 -10.51 -3.53
N LYS A 109 27.60 -9.91 -4.15
CA LYS A 109 27.46 -9.86 -5.61
C LYS A 109 28.61 -9.09 -6.27
N LEU A 110 29.03 -7.97 -5.69
CA LEU A 110 30.18 -7.20 -6.15
C LEU A 110 31.49 -7.97 -5.99
N ALA A 111 31.70 -8.65 -4.86
CA ALA A 111 32.88 -9.49 -4.63
C ALA A 111 32.93 -10.68 -5.60
N LYS A 112 31.79 -11.33 -5.86
CA LYS A 112 31.68 -12.41 -6.85
C LYS A 112 31.94 -11.89 -8.27
N LYS A 113 31.37 -10.75 -8.66
CA LYS A 113 31.63 -10.11 -9.96
C LYS A 113 33.10 -9.77 -10.15
N LYS A 114 33.75 -9.18 -9.12
CA LYS A 114 35.19 -8.89 -9.14
C LYS A 114 36.04 -10.16 -9.23
N ALA A 115 35.72 -11.19 -8.44
CA ALA A 115 36.44 -12.47 -8.50
C ALA A 115 36.26 -13.19 -9.85
N THR A 116 35.08 -13.12 -10.47
CA THR A 116 34.87 -13.66 -11.82
C THR A 116 35.61 -12.83 -12.88
N GLU A 117 35.68 -11.52 -12.72
CA GLU A 117 36.41 -10.63 -13.64
C GLU A 117 37.93 -10.83 -13.51
N ASP A 118 38.44 -11.03 -12.29
CA ASP A 118 39.86 -11.33 -12.03
C ASP A 118 40.23 -12.75 -12.48
N ALA A 119 39.32 -13.72 -12.38
CA ALA A 119 39.52 -15.08 -12.92
C ALA A 119 39.47 -15.12 -14.46
N LEU A 120 38.61 -14.30 -15.09
CA LEU A 120 38.58 -14.15 -16.56
C LEU A 120 39.86 -13.47 -17.08
N LYS A 121 40.44 -12.53 -16.33
CA LYS A 121 41.74 -11.91 -16.66
C LYS A 121 42.92 -12.87 -16.45
N ALA A 122 42.88 -13.73 -15.43
CA ALA A 122 43.93 -14.73 -15.18
C ALA A 122 43.92 -15.92 -16.15
N ALA A 123 42.76 -16.27 -16.72
CA ALA A 123 42.63 -17.29 -17.76
C ALA A 123 43.14 -16.81 -19.14
N GLU A 124 43.24 -15.50 -19.36
CA GLU A 124 43.78 -14.90 -20.59
C GLU A 124 45.32 -14.92 -20.64
N GLU A 125 46.01 -15.07 -19.50
CA GLU A 125 47.49 -15.15 -19.43
C GLU A 125 48.02 -16.60 -19.40
N THR A 126 47.15 -17.60 -19.38
CA THR A 126 47.53 -19.03 -19.34
C THR A 126 46.83 -19.85 -20.43
N SER A 127 46.81 -19.35 -21.66
CA SER A 127 46.43 -20.18 -22.82
C SER A 127 47.06 -19.65 -24.10
N ALA A 128 48.36 -19.91 -24.25
CA ALA A 128 49.06 -19.79 -25.52
C ALA A 128 50.00 -20.99 -25.70
N GLU A 129 49.44 -22.18 -25.95
CA GLU A 129 50.09 -23.16 -26.83
C GLU A 129 49.07 -24.22 -27.34
N ILE A 130 48.95 -24.28 -28.67
CA ILE A 130 48.44 -25.36 -29.55
C ILE A 130 46.96 -25.30 -30.03
N ILE A 131 46.86 -25.23 -31.36
CA ILE A 131 45.70 -25.14 -32.27
C ILE A 131 45.19 -26.56 -32.69
N PRO A 132 43.90 -26.73 -33.07
CA PRO A 132 43.18 -28.00 -33.28
C PRO A 132 43.18 -28.47 -34.76
N PRO A 133 42.44 -29.54 -35.19
CA PRO A 133 41.01 -29.44 -35.62
C PRO A 133 40.20 -30.73 -35.29
N GLU A 134 38.86 -30.89 -35.32
CA GLU A 134 37.77 -30.61 -36.28
C GLU A 134 36.39 -30.66 -35.53
N VAL A 135 35.47 -29.70 -35.71
CA VAL A 135 34.19 -29.79 -36.45
C VAL A 135 33.31 -31.04 -36.22
N ASP A 136 32.18 -30.92 -35.51
CA ASP A 136 30.82 -30.90 -36.11
C ASP A 136 29.74 -30.60 -35.06
N MET A 137 28.65 -30.03 -35.55
CA MET A 137 27.61 -29.23 -34.93
C MET A 137 26.35 -30.09 -34.68
N SER A 138 25.48 -29.62 -33.77
CA SER A 138 24.00 -29.64 -33.88
C SER A 138 23.19 -30.38 -32.77
N GLN A 139 22.33 -29.58 -32.12
CA GLN A 139 20.93 -29.82 -31.65
C GLN A 139 20.64 -30.08 -30.15
N LEU A 140 20.19 -29.01 -29.48
CA LEU A 140 19.09 -28.94 -28.48
C LEU A 140 17.72 -29.24 -29.15
N PRO A 141 16.52 -29.23 -28.49
CA PRO A 141 16.14 -29.01 -27.07
C PRO A 141 14.98 -29.93 -26.57
N LEU A 142 14.59 -29.84 -25.27
CA LEU A 142 13.25 -29.42 -24.80
C LEU A 142 12.99 -29.87 -23.36
N SER A 143 12.74 -28.89 -22.51
CA SER A 143 12.14 -29.03 -21.18
C SER A 143 10.64 -29.34 -21.33
N THR A 144 10.14 -30.36 -20.64
CA THR A 144 8.70 -30.57 -20.45
C THR A 144 8.36 -30.65 -18.98
N ASN A 145 7.44 -29.77 -18.59
CA ASN A 145 6.83 -29.61 -17.28
C ASN A 145 6.30 -30.93 -16.71
N LYS A 146 6.62 -31.20 -15.45
CA LYS A 146 5.95 -32.21 -14.63
C LYS A 146 4.91 -31.54 -13.73
N ILE A 147 3.66 -31.62 -14.17
CA ILE A 147 2.43 -31.44 -13.38
C ILE A 147 2.17 -32.75 -12.60
N LEU A 148 1.26 -32.64 -11.63
CA LEU A 148 0.60 -33.66 -10.77
C LEU A 148 1.19 -33.77 -9.36
N SER A 149 0.44 -33.83 -8.28
CA SER A 149 -1.00 -33.70 -7.98
C SER A 149 -1.14 -34.15 -6.53
N GLU A 150 -1.76 -33.39 -5.64
CA GLU A 150 -2.39 -34.00 -4.47
C GLU A 150 -3.52 -33.09 -3.97
N GLY A 151 -4.72 -33.66 -3.97
CA GLY A 151 -5.97 -32.96 -3.76
C GLY A 151 -6.55 -33.17 -2.36
N VAL A 152 -7.32 -32.15 -1.97
CA VAL A 152 -8.64 -32.23 -1.33
C VAL A 152 -8.74 -32.81 0.08
N LYS A 153 -9.00 -31.92 1.05
CA LYS A 153 -10.11 -32.06 2.03
C LYS A 153 -10.69 -30.68 2.37
N VAL A 154 -11.87 -30.37 1.81
CA VAL A 154 -12.76 -29.31 2.30
C VAL A 154 -14.09 -30.00 2.66
N THR A 155 -14.48 -29.91 3.93
CA THR A 155 -15.71 -30.46 4.47
C THR A 155 -16.87 -29.49 4.23
N MET A 156 -17.75 -29.81 3.28
CA MET A 156 -19.08 -29.22 3.17
C MET A 156 -20.07 -30.12 3.94
N ALA A 157 -20.68 -29.58 4.98
CA ALA A 157 -21.74 -30.26 5.72
C ALA A 157 -23.07 -30.18 4.94
N THR A 158 -23.68 -31.34 4.72
CA THR A 158 -25.02 -31.56 4.17
C THR A 158 -25.83 -32.34 5.19
N VAL A 159 -26.95 -31.79 5.65
CA VAL A 159 -28.14 -32.52 6.15
C VAL A 159 -29.34 -31.60 5.87
N SER A 160 -30.07 -31.85 4.78
CA SER A 160 -31.37 -32.55 4.71
C SER A 160 -32.56 -31.85 5.36
N ALA A 161 -33.61 -31.78 4.54
CA ALA A 161 -34.93 -31.22 4.80
C ALA A 161 -35.90 -32.25 5.41
N SER A 162 -36.93 -31.72 6.07
CA SER A 162 -38.21 -32.35 6.49
C SER A 162 -38.20 -33.29 7.70
N GLY A 163 -38.99 -32.92 8.71
CA GLY A 163 -39.35 -33.78 9.84
C GLY A 163 -40.05 -33.00 10.96
N GLU A 164 -41.37 -32.98 10.91
CA GLU A 164 -42.30 -32.39 11.88
C GLU A 164 -42.18 -32.90 13.33
N VAL A 165 -42.51 -31.97 14.25
CA VAL A 165 -43.27 -32.11 15.51
C VAL A 165 -42.78 -33.07 16.60
N LYS A 166 -42.49 -32.48 17.78
CA LYS A 166 -43.04 -32.91 19.08
C LYS A 166 -43.09 -31.74 20.07
N GLN A 167 -44.31 -31.28 20.34
CA GLN A 167 -44.68 -30.60 21.58
C GLN A 167 -44.68 -31.64 22.70
N GLU A 168 -44.00 -31.38 23.82
CA GLU A 168 -44.46 -31.82 25.13
C GLU A 168 -44.19 -30.69 26.14
N ALA A 169 -45.22 -30.39 26.92
CA ALA A 169 -45.31 -29.32 27.88
C ALA A 169 -44.68 -29.75 29.22
N SER A 170 -43.90 -28.85 29.82
CA SER A 170 -43.67 -28.83 31.25
C SER A 170 -43.63 -27.37 31.69
N ALA A 171 -44.77 -26.92 32.22
CA ALA A 171 -44.89 -25.67 32.93
C ALA A 171 -44.06 -25.75 34.22
N GLU A 172 -43.15 -24.82 34.44
CA GLU A 172 -42.59 -24.54 35.77
C GLU A 172 -42.07 -23.09 35.80
N GLU A 173 -42.34 -22.43 36.91
CA GLU A 173 -42.45 -20.98 37.07
C GLU A 173 -41.13 -20.20 36.94
N LEU A 174 -41.17 -19.08 36.22
CA LEU A 174 -40.12 -18.06 36.20
C LEU A 174 -40.14 -17.28 37.52
N ILE A 175 -39.31 -17.67 38.47
CA ILE A 175 -39.03 -16.87 39.67
C ILE A 175 -37.92 -15.86 39.32
N ASP A 176 -38.32 -14.61 39.16
CA ASP A 176 -37.42 -13.47 38.90
C ASP A 176 -36.52 -13.23 40.12
N LYS A 177 -35.20 -13.44 39.95
CA LYS A 177 -34.18 -13.30 41.01
C LYS A 177 -33.39 -12.00 40.89
N ALA A 178 -33.96 -10.95 40.32
CA ALA A 178 -33.33 -9.64 40.34
C ALA A 178 -33.51 -8.98 41.72
N PRO A 179 -32.43 -8.61 42.44
CA PRO A 179 -32.55 -7.87 43.68
C PRO A 179 -33.10 -6.46 43.44
N ILE A 180 -34.09 -6.07 44.22
CA ILE A 180 -34.71 -4.74 44.18
C ILE A 180 -33.68 -3.71 44.68
N LEU A 181 -33.30 -2.77 43.80
CA LEU A 181 -32.45 -1.64 44.15
C LEU A 181 -33.25 -0.66 45.02
N ILE A 182 -32.80 -0.47 46.26
CA ILE A 182 -33.31 0.56 47.17
C ILE A 182 -32.44 1.79 46.98
N ASP A 183 -33.02 2.86 46.40
CA ASP A 183 -32.35 4.15 46.27
C ASP A 183 -31.91 4.67 47.65
N LYS A 184 -30.61 4.92 47.78
CA LYS A 184 -29.99 5.54 48.96
C LYS A 184 -29.63 7.01 48.72
N ALA A 185 -30.20 7.64 47.70
CA ALA A 185 -29.97 9.05 47.42
C ALA A 185 -30.75 9.93 48.41
N GLU A 186 -30.03 10.86 49.03
CA GLU A 186 -30.54 11.82 50.00
C GLU A 186 -31.51 12.81 49.33
N VAL A 187 -32.71 12.91 49.91
CA VAL A 187 -33.77 13.82 49.45
C VAL A 187 -33.38 15.25 49.84
N LEU A 188 -32.89 16.03 48.87
CA LEU A 188 -32.69 17.47 49.06
C LEU A 188 -34.06 18.17 49.01
N SER A 189 -34.47 18.64 50.18
CA SER A 189 -35.64 19.50 50.40
C SER A 189 -35.49 20.84 49.69
N GLU A 190 -36.62 21.28 49.13
CA GLU A 190 -36.95 22.52 48.47
C GLU A 190 -36.24 23.79 48.96
N GLY A 191 -35.62 24.49 48.00
CA GLY A 191 -35.20 25.88 48.10
C GLY A 191 -35.23 26.50 46.72
N MET A 192 -36.41 26.92 46.27
CA MET A 192 -36.61 27.58 44.98
C MET A 192 -36.15 29.05 45.04
N PRO A 193 -35.31 29.51 44.09
CA PRO A 193 -35.46 30.83 43.52
C PRO A 193 -36.00 30.70 42.08
N LYS A 194 -36.95 31.58 41.76
CA LYS A 194 -37.68 31.66 40.49
C LYS A 194 -36.75 31.91 39.28
N PRO A 195 -37.17 31.47 38.07
CA PRO A 195 -36.37 31.48 36.85
C PRO A 195 -36.58 32.74 36.00
N SER A 196 -35.50 33.24 35.39
CA SER A 196 -35.48 34.01 34.13
C SER A 196 -34.04 34.07 33.59
N PRO A 197 -33.84 34.32 32.28
CA PRO A 197 -33.72 33.32 31.23
C PRO A 197 -32.26 33.17 30.76
N GLU A 198 -31.80 31.92 30.58
CA GLU A 198 -30.70 31.62 29.66
C GLU A 198 -31.31 31.04 28.38
N PRO A 199 -30.86 31.50 27.20
CA PRO A 199 -29.93 30.65 26.47
C PRO A 199 -28.89 31.43 25.66
N ALA A 200 -27.62 31.31 26.04
CA ALA A 200 -26.50 31.56 25.14
C ALA A 200 -25.27 30.78 25.62
N VAL A 201 -25.37 29.45 25.58
CA VAL A 201 -24.18 28.60 25.59
C VAL A 201 -23.66 28.62 24.16
N SER A 202 -22.62 29.41 23.90
CA SER A 202 -21.89 29.40 22.65
C SER A 202 -21.24 28.03 22.44
N THR A 203 -21.97 27.13 21.80
CA THR A 203 -21.39 26.04 21.03
C THR A 203 -20.70 26.65 19.82
N GLU A 204 -19.52 27.23 20.01
CA GLU A 204 -18.59 27.45 18.92
C GLU A 204 -17.97 26.10 18.57
N GLN A 205 -18.75 25.36 17.79
CA GLN A 205 -18.22 24.33 16.92
C GLN A 205 -17.06 24.98 16.16
N ALA A 206 -15.85 24.43 16.29
CA ALA A 206 -14.73 24.73 15.43
C ALA A 206 -15.12 24.32 14.00
N LEU A 207 -15.91 25.18 13.35
CA LEU A 207 -16.21 25.14 11.94
C LEU A 207 -14.87 25.41 11.25
N LEU A 208 -14.44 24.48 10.41
CA LEU A 208 -13.28 24.66 9.53
C LEU A 208 -13.36 26.06 8.93
N THR A 209 -12.42 26.92 9.31
CA THR A 209 -12.40 28.31 8.85
C THR A 209 -12.02 28.31 7.37
N SER A 210 -12.40 29.34 6.62
CA SER A 210 -11.96 29.49 5.23
C SER A 210 -10.42 29.60 5.11
N GLU A 211 -9.75 29.95 6.20
CA GLU A 211 -8.29 29.98 6.32
C GLU A 211 -7.74 28.55 6.39
N ASP A 212 -8.31 27.67 7.23
CA ASP A 212 -7.93 26.25 7.31
C ASP A 212 -8.04 25.54 5.94
N LEU A 213 -9.01 25.92 5.10
CA LEU A 213 -9.16 25.37 3.74
C LEU A 213 -8.11 25.91 2.76
N ARG A 214 -7.70 27.17 2.91
CA ARG A 214 -6.64 27.79 2.08
C ARG A 214 -5.27 27.21 2.40
N ASP A 215 -4.98 26.97 3.67
CA ASP A 215 -3.71 26.35 4.08
C ASP A 215 -3.58 24.92 3.52
N VAL A 216 -4.70 24.19 3.45
CA VAL A 216 -4.74 22.86 2.83
C VAL A 216 -4.60 22.94 1.31
N GLU A 217 -5.22 23.93 0.67
CA GLU A 217 -5.06 24.19 -0.78
C GLU A 217 -3.60 24.50 -1.12
N GLU A 218 -2.97 25.44 -0.41
CA GLU A 218 -1.57 25.80 -0.59
C GLU A 218 -0.63 24.59 -0.32
N ALA A 219 -0.90 23.80 0.71
CA ALA A 219 -0.13 22.58 0.98
C ALA A 219 -0.26 21.53 -0.14
N ILE A 220 -1.45 21.39 -0.73
CA ILE A 220 -1.69 20.47 -1.86
C ILE A 220 -1.02 20.99 -3.13
N GLU A 221 -1.07 22.30 -3.39
CA GLU A 221 -0.38 22.91 -4.52
C GLU A 221 1.14 22.74 -4.41
N ASN A 222 1.71 23.02 -3.24
CA ASN A 222 3.12 22.83 -2.97
C ASN A 222 3.54 21.37 -3.12
N LEU A 223 2.77 20.42 -2.58
CA LEU A 223 3.02 18.98 -2.78
C LEU A 223 2.94 18.58 -4.26
N GLY A 224 2.01 19.16 -5.01
CA GLY A 224 1.90 18.93 -6.45
C GLY A 224 3.09 19.48 -7.24
N VAL A 225 3.59 20.66 -6.87
CA VAL A 225 4.80 21.27 -7.46
C VAL A 225 6.04 20.46 -7.11
N GLU A 226 6.22 20.08 -5.84
CA GLU A 226 7.35 19.26 -5.39
C GLU A 226 7.38 17.90 -6.09
N LYS A 227 6.24 17.23 -6.24
CA LYS A 227 6.18 15.96 -7.00
C LYS A 227 6.56 16.15 -8.46
N ARG A 228 6.08 17.20 -9.14
CA ARG A 228 6.47 17.50 -10.52
C ARG A 228 7.97 17.80 -10.62
N LYS A 229 8.52 18.55 -9.67
CA LYS A 229 9.94 18.85 -9.59
C LYS A 229 10.78 17.57 -9.42
N LEU A 230 10.40 16.70 -8.49
CA LEU A 230 11.07 15.42 -8.28
C LEU A 230 11.02 14.52 -9.51
N ILE A 231 9.90 14.50 -10.24
CA ILE A 231 9.78 13.74 -11.50
C ILE A 231 10.75 14.28 -12.56
N ILE A 232 10.91 15.61 -12.66
CA ILE A 232 11.86 16.23 -13.58
C ILE A 232 13.29 15.88 -13.16
N GLU A 233 13.63 16.01 -11.87
CA GLU A 233 14.95 15.62 -11.35
C GLU A 233 15.23 14.12 -11.56
N GLU A 234 14.24 13.24 -11.41
CA GLU A 234 14.38 11.81 -11.72
C GLU A 234 14.66 11.56 -13.21
N GLN A 235 14.02 12.33 -14.10
CA GLN A 235 14.28 12.24 -15.54
C GLN A 235 15.70 12.73 -15.87
N GLU A 236 16.11 13.88 -15.33
CA GLU A 236 17.47 14.41 -15.50
C GLU A 236 18.53 13.42 -14.97
N LEU A 237 18.28 12.80 -13.81
CA LEU A 237 19.15 11.76 -13.27
C LEU A 237 19.20 10.50 -14.15
N ALA A 238 18.08 10.15 -14.78
CA ALA A 238 18.03 9.03 -15.72
C ALA A 238 18.81 9.34 -17.01
N GLU A 239 18.72 10.57 -17.52
CA GLU A 239 19.51 11.06 -18.66
C GLU A 239 21.01 11.03 -18.34
N LEU A 240 21.43 11.62 -17.20
CA LEU A 240 22.82 11.58 -16.74
C LEU A 240 23.33 10.14 -16.56
N LYS A 241 22.48 9.23 -16.06
CA LYS A 241 22.82 7.81 -15.94
C LYS A 241 23.00 7.15 -17.30
N GLY A 242 22.22 7.55 -18.31
CA GLY A 242 22.39 7.14 -19.71
C GLY A 242 23.72 7.62 -20.27
N GLU A 243 24.00 8.93 -20.16
CA GLU A 243 25.28 9.49 -20.59
C GLU A 243 26.49 8.81 -19.92
N MET A 244 26.39 8.52 -18.62
CA MET A 244 27.42 7.77 -17.89
C MET A 244 27.60 6.33 -18.40
N ALA A 245 26.54 5.70 -18.92
CA ALA A 245 26.63 4.38 -19.54
C ALA A 245 27.28 4.45 -20.92
N ASP A 246 26.93 5.45 -21.73
CA ASP A 246 27.53 5.68 -23.04
C ASP A 246 29.05 5.96 -22.90
N TYR A 247 29.45 6.79 -21.92
CA TYR A 247 30.87 6.99 -21.61
C TYR A 247 31.58 5.71 -21.14
N GLN A 248 30.88 4.81 -20.44
CA GLN A 248 31.45 3.52 -20.07
C GLN A 248 31.65 2.63 -21.30
N GLU A 249 30.71 2.61 -22.23
CA GLU A 249 30.81 1.88 -23.49
C GLU A 249 32.00 2.40 -24.33
N ASP A 250 32.14 3.72 -24.45
CA ASP A 250 33.29 4.33 -25.12
C ASP A 250 34.63 3.89 -24.52
N ILE A 251 34.73 3.89 -23.18
CA ILE A 251 35.95 3.43 -22.49
C ILE A 251 36.23 1.95 -22.79
N GLU A 252 35.21 1.11 -22.82
CA GLU A 252 35.35 -0.30 -23.17
C GLU A 252 35.78 -0.48 -24.62
N ASP A 253 35.25 0.31 -25.54
CA ASP A 253 35.64 0.28 -26.95
C ASP A 253 37.06 0.77 -27.16
N PHE A 254 37.49 1.84 -26.47
CA PHE A 254 38.89 2.23 -26.45
C PHE A 254 39.79 1.11 -25.90
N ARG A 255 39.32 0.37 -24.88
CA ARG A 255 40.06 -0.79 -24.35
C ARG A 255 40.17 -1.90 -25.39
N LYS A 256 39.09 -2.21 -26.12
CA LYS A 256 39.08 -3.19 -27.22
C LYS A 256 40.03 -2.78 -28.33
N VAL A 257 40.01 -1.51 -28.75
CA VAL A 257 40.92 -0.98 -29.78
C VAL A 257 42.38 -1.06 -29.32
N ARG A 258 42.67 -0.67 -28.08
CA ARG A 258 44.03 -0.79 -27.51
C ARG A 258 44.49 -2.24 -27.48
N ASN A 259 43.65 -3.16 -27.02
CA ASN A 259 43.98 -4.59 -26.96
C ASN A 259 44.16 -5.16 -28.37
N GLY A 260 43.30 -4.79 -29.33
CA GLY A 260 43.44 -5.15 -30.74
C GLY A 260 44.73 -4.65 -31.36
N ALA A 261 45.13 -3.40 -31.09
CA ALA A 261 46.39 -2.84 -31.55
C ALA A 261 47.61 -3.56 -30.96
N ILE A 262 47.56 -3.92 -29.67
CA ILE A 262 48.59 -4.74 -29.01
C ILE A 262 48.69 -6.12 -29.68
N ILE A 263 47.56 -6.77 -29.95
CA ILE A 263 47.51 -8.09 -30.61
C ILE A 263 48.09 -8.01 -32.04
N VAL A 264 47.73 -6.99 -32.82
CA VAL A 264 48.26 -6.78 -34.17
C VAL A 264 49.77 -6.55 -34.13
N HIS A 265 50.25 -5.75 -33.17
CA HIS A 265 51.68 -5.49 -33.01
C HIS A 265 52.45 -6.75 -32.58
N LEU A 266 51.90 -7.54 -31.65
CA LEU A 266 52.49 -8.83 -31.24
C LEU A 266 52.52 -9.84 -32.40
N ARG A 267 51.46 -9.93 -33.22
CA ARG A 267 51.45 -10.79 -34.42
C ARG A 267 52.54 -10.38 -35.42
N ALA A 268 52.72 -9.09 -35.68
CA ALA A 268 53.75 -8.59 -36.59
C ALA A 268 55.19 -8.91 -36.11
N LEU A 269 55.41 -8.96 -34.79
CA LEU A 269 56.68 -9.35 -34.17
C LEU A 269 56.97 -10.85 -34.24
N VAL A 270 55.94 -11.71 -34.30
CA VAL A 270 56.09 -13.17 -34.43
C VAL A 270 56.28 -13.60 -35.88
N GLU A 271 55.74 -12.84 -36.84
CA GLU A 271 55.87 -13.11 -38.28
C GLU A 271 57.12 -12.51 -38.94
N SER A 272 57.92 -11.72 -38.21
CA SER A 272 59.23 -11.17 -38.67
C SER A 272 60.42 -11.97 -38.13
#